data_AF-S4NI81-F1
#
_entry.id   AF-S4NI81-F1
#
_cell.length_a   1.000
_cell.length_b   1.000
_cell.length_c   1.000
_cell.angle_alpha   90.00
_cell.angle_beta   90.00
_cell.angle_gamma   90.00
#
_symmetry.space_group_name_H-M   'P 1'
#
loop_
_entity.id
_entity.type
_entity.pdbx_description
1 polymer ?
#
loop_
_entity_poly.entity_id
_entity_poly.type
_entity_poly.pdbx_seq_one_letter_code
_entity_poly.pdbx_strand_id
1 'polypeptide(L)'
;MVVTAIPAVGEGSVADAALADALRSAAAAAPAKPVLVVHVELGGLAEALSAAASTAPQTEADQPPHTAPRPASTEERLPTAEAPEGEHLIPAYPAAERAVRALAQAVTYAQWRRDAADPGKVPEYEDIDEKGAATLIDGLLARGQGLTLGTEETCDLLGHYGIPVHRALPAPTPDAAAEAARTLGYPVALKATAPHLRHRADLGGVRLDLADEDQLRRSYTELTELFGAPEELRPVVQRMAPRGVDVVVRAVIDPAAGAVLSFGLAGAASQLLGDTAHRLIPVTDKEATSLVRSIRTAPLLFGWRGSAPADTRALEELLLRVSRLVDDHPEVVAVTLEPVVVASHGLSVLGASVRLAPPPARDDLGPRTLPAY
;
A
#
# COMPACT_ATOMS: atom_id res chain seq x y z
N MET A 1 -12.50 21.55 12.27
CA MET A 1 -13.37 22.02 11.17
C MET A 1 -14.33 23.04 11.76
N VAL A 2 -14.18 24.33 11.44
CA VAL A 2 -15.24 25.31 11.64
C VAL A 2 -15.41 25.98 10.28
N VAL A 3 -16.42 25.55 9.55
CA VAL A 3 -16.88 26.22 8.34
C VAL A 3 -17.90 27.24 8.81
N THR A 4 -17.52 28.51 8.90
CA THR A 4 -18.48 29.59 9.11
C THR A 4 -18.84 30.15 7.74
N ALA A 5 -19.86 29.56 7.12
CA ALA A 5 -20.49 30.18 5.96
C ALA A 5 -21.32 31.36 6.48
N ILE A 6 -20.91 32.59 6.14
CA ILE A 6 -21.72 33.79 6.37
C ILE A 6 -22.38 34.11 5.04
N PRO A 7 -23.65 33.73 4.80
CA PRO A 7 -24.37 34.22 3.63
C PRO A 7 -24.60 35.72 3.83
N ALA A 8 -23.87 36.55 3.09
CA ALA A 8 -24.14 37.97 3.01
C ALA A 8 -25.08 38.21 1.81
N VAL A 9 -26.27 38.75 2.07
CA VAL A 9 -27.20 39.22 1.06
C VAL A 9 -27.06 40.74 1.03
N GLY A 10 -26.54 41.31 -0.06
CA GLY A 10 -26.46 42.76 -0.22
C GLY A 10 -26.00 43.17 -1.62
N GLU A 11 -26.75 44.09 -2.23
CA GLU A 11 -26.32 44.82 -3.42
C GLU A 11 -25.39 45.96 -2.97
N GLY A 12 -24.07 45.83 -3.19
CA GLY A 12 -23.13 46.95 -3.17
C GLY A 12 -21.96 46.91 -2.17
N SER A 13 -20.90 47.64 -2.54
CA SER A 13 -19.52 47.64 -2.00
C SER A 13 -19.31 47.94 -0.51
N VAL A 14 -20.36 48.32 0.24
CA VAL A 14 -20.28 48.55 1.69
C VAL A 14 -20.27 47.21 2.45
N ALA A 15 -20.81 46.14 1.85
CA ALA A 15 -20.79 44.79 2.40
C ALA A 15 -19.36 44.19 2.45
N ASP A 16 -18.47 44.61 1.54
CA ASP A 16 -17.13 44.03 1.39
C ASP A 16 -16.17 44.46 2.52
N ALA A 17 -16.27 45.71 2.99
CA ALA A 17 -15.46 46.20 4.10
C ALA A 17 -15.85 45.53 5.43
N ALA A 18 -17.15 45.38 5.68
CA ALA A 18 -17.67 44.69 6.85
C ALA A 18 -17.33 43.18 6.82
N LEU A 19 -17.39 42.55 5.63
CA LEU A 19 -16.96 41.17 5.42
C LEU A 19 -15.45 41.00 5.65
N ALA A 20 -14.64 41.93 5.15
CA ALA A 20 -13.20 41.95 5.37
C ALA A 20 -12.84 42.13 6.85
N ASP A 21 -13.54 42.99 7.59
CA ASP A 21 -13.35 43.15 9.03
C ASP A 21 -13.79 41.93 9.83
N ALA A 22 -14.93 41.31 9.46
CA ALA A 22 -15.37 40.06 10.06
C ALA A 22 -14.38 38.91 9.82
N LEU A 23 -13.81 38.84 8.60
CA LEU A 23 -12.76 37.88 8.23
C LEU A 23 -11.48 38.08 9.02
N ARG A 24 -10.99 39.33 9.10
CA ARG A 24 -9.81 39.71 9.89
C ARG A 24 -10.00 39.36 11.37
N SER A 25 -11.17 39.70 11.93
CA SER A 25 -11.53 39.39 13.32
C SER A 25 -11.60 37.88 13.57
N ALA A 26 -12.22 37.10 12.67
CA ALA A 26 -12.30 35.65 12.77
C ALA A 26 -10.92 34.98 12.68
N ALA A 27 -10.05 35.45 11.78
CA ALA A 27 -8.67 34.98 11.66
C ALA A 27 -7.84 35.31 12.92
N ALA A 28 -8.02 36.50 13.49
CA ALA A 28 -7.33 36.92 14.72
C ALA A 28 -7.80 36.16 15.97
N ALA A 29 -9.10 35.81 16.06
CA ALA A 29 -9.66 35.08 17.18
C ALA A 29 -9.26 33.59 17.20
N ALA A 30 -8.94 33.01 16.04
CA ALA A 30 -8.58 31.60 15.92
C ALA A 30 -7.35 31.39 15.00
N PRO A 31 -6.16 31.92 15.37
CA PRO A 31 -4.98 31.95 14.49
C PRO A 31 -4.46 30.56 14.10
N ALA A 32 -4.80 29.53 14.87
CA ALA A 32 -4.41 28.15 14.61
C ALA A 32 -5.41 27.35 13.76
N LYS A 33 -6.53 27.94 13.31
CA LYS A 33 -7.59 27.24 12.56
C LYS A 33 -7.82 27.92 11.21
N PRO A 34 -7.83 27.17 10.08
CA PRO A 34 -8.14 27.75 8.79
C PRO A 34 -9.60 28.20 8.75
N VAL A 35 -9.84 29.43 8.28
CA VAL A 35 -11.16 30.01 8.03
C VAL A 35 -11.36 30.09 6.52
N LEU A 36 -12.41 29.45 6.01
CA LEU A 36 -12.83 29.54 4.61
C LEU A 36 -14.14 30.31 4.55
N VAL A 37 -14.15 31.39 3.76
CA VAL A 37 -15.38 32.12 3.44
C VAL A 37 -15.67 31.97 1.96
N VAL A 38 -16.91 31.58 1.67
CA VAL A 38 -17.44 31.47 0.32
C VAL A 38 -18.41 32.62 0.15
N HIS A 39 -18.05 33.56 -0.73
CA HIS A 39 -18.94 34.64 -1.14
C HIS A 39 -19.61 34.22 -2.46
N VAL A 40 -20.95 34.22 -2.48
CA VAL A 40 -21.74 33.90 -3.67
C VAL A 40 -22.56 35.14 -3.99
N GLU A 41 -22.25 35.82 -5.09
CA GLU A 41 -23.11 36.87 -5.61
C GLU A 41 -24.39 36.24 -6.17
N LEU A 42 -25.54 36.57 -5.57
CA LEU A 42 -26.85 36.04 -5.97
C LEU A 42 -27.23 36.39 -7.42
N GLY A 43 -26.65 37.45 -8.01
CA GLY A 43 -26.89 37.85 -9.39
C GLY A 43 -26.53 36.75 -10.40
N GLY A 44 -25.38 36.10 -10.24
CA GLY A 44 -24.95 35.00 -11.13
C GLY A 44 -25.61 33.66 -10.81
N LEU A 45 -26.05 33.44 -9.56
CA LEU A 45 -26.72 32.20 -9.16
C LEU A 45 -28.11 32.08 -9.80
N ALA A 46 -28.84 33.19 -9.93
CA ALA A 46 -30.15 33.22 -10.59
C ALA A 46 -30.05 32.88 -12.08
N GLU A 47 -29.05 33.42 -12.80
CA GLU A 47 -28.80 33.08 -14.20
C GLU A 47 -28.31 31.65 -14.39
N ALA A 48 -27.40 31.16 -13.55
CA ALA A 48 -26.89 29.79 -13.62
C ALA A 48 -27.98 28.74 -13.33
N LEU A 49 -28.85 29.00 -12.35
CA LEU A 49 -30.01 28.15 -12.05
C LEU A 49 -31.08 28.24 -13.16
N SER A 50 -31.29 29.43 -13.74
CA SER A 50 -32.20 29.62 -14.88
C SER A 50 -31.71 28.93 -16.16
N ALA A 51 -30.39 28.88 -16.38
CA ALA A 51 -29.78 28.17 -17.51
C ALA A 51 -29.84 26.65 -17.32
N ALA A 52 -29.60 26.16 -16.10
CA ALA A 52 -29.64 24.73 -15.78
C ALA A 52 -31.07 24.15 -15.73
N ALA A 53 -32.10 24.98 -15.50
CA ALA A 53 -33.50 24.58 -15.45
C ALA A 53 -34.24 24.68 -16.80
N SER A 54 -33.59 25.19 -17.85
CA SER A 54 -34.20 25.36 -19.17
C SER A 54 -34.17 24.05 -19.99
N THR A 55 -35.34 23.47 -20.26
CA THR A 55 -35.55 22.24 -21.05
C THR A 55 -35.92 22.52 -22.52
N ALA A 56 -35.56 23.69 -23.06
CA ALA A 56 -35.82 24.00 -24.48
C ALA A 56 -34.82 23.27 -25.42
N PRO A 57 -35.28 22.69 -26.55
CA PRO A 57 -34.42 21.95 -27.47
C PRO A 57 -33.47 22.91 -28.22
N GLN A 58 -32.17 22.64 -28.18
CA GLN A 58 -31.18 23.35 -28.99
C GLN A 58 -31.27 22.86 -30.44
N THR A 59 -31.60 23.77 -31.36
CA THR A 59 -31.55 23.51 -32.81
C THR A 59 -30.16 23.83 -33.34
N GLU A 60 -29.47 22.80 -33.83
CA GLU A 60 -28.34 22.93 -34.76
C GLU A 60 -28.84 23.43 -36.12
N ALA A 61 -28.30 24.55 -36.62
CA ALA A 61 -28.31 24.90 -38.04
C ALA A 61 -27.19 25.92 -38.37
N ASP A 62 -26.14 25.38 -39.01
CA ASP A 62 -25.22 25.94 -40.01
C ASP A 62 -25.10 27.47 -40.25
N GLN A 63 -23.86 27.97 -40.09
CA GLN A 63 -23.27 29.19 -40.72
C GLN A 63 -22.79 28.87 -42.17
N PRO A 64 -22.17 29.75 -43.02
CA PRO A 64 -21.46 31.06 -42.83
C PRO A 64 -21.61 32.03 -44.08
N PRO A 65 -20.72 33.01 -44.45
CA PRO A 65 -19.53 33.64 -43.81
C PRO A 65 -19.42 35.20 -43.89
N HIS A 66 -18.41 35.74 -43.18
CA HIS A 66 -17.80 37.10 -43.24
C HIS A 66 -18.57 38.25 -42.53
N THR A 67 -18.07 38.87 -41.45
CA THR A 67 -16.73 39.42 -41.21
C THR A 67 -16.43 39.51 -39.70
N ALA A 68 -15.22 39.13 -39.29
CA ALA A 68 -14.62 39.51 -38.01
C ALA A 68 -13.83 40.84 -38.21
N PRO A 69 -13.68 41.72 -37.19
CA PRO A 69 -12.78 41.39 -36.08
C PRO A 69 -13.18 41.91 -34.68
N ARG A 70 -12.56 41.22 -33.70
CA ARG A 70 -12.15 41.63 -32.34
C ARG A 70 -13.08 41.35 -31.14
N PRO A 71 -12.57 40.58 -30.15
CA PRO A 71 -13.18 40.44 -28.84
C PRO A 71 -12.85 41.68 -27.99
N ALA A 72 -13.86 42.28 -27.37
CA ALA A 72 -13.62 43.17 -26.23
C ALA A 72 -13.38 42.28 -25.00
N SER A 73 -12.13 41.86 -24.86
CA SER A 73 -11.52 41.63 -23.56
C SER A 73 -11.64 42.92 -22.74
N THR A 74 -12.62 42.99 -21.84
CA THR A 74 -12.45 43.78 -20.61
C THR A 74 -12.14 42.78 -19.52
N GLU A 75 -10.86 42.37 -19.49
CA GLU A 75 -10.20 42.19 -18.22
C GLU A 75 -10.39 43.50 -17.45
N GLU A 76 -11.40 43.59 -16.60
CA GLU A 76 -11.24 44.42 -15.41
C GLU A 76 -10.15 43.75 -14.59
N ARG A 77 -8.91 44.11 -14.94
CA ARG A 77 -7.80 44.12 -14.00
C ARG A 77 -8.27 44.97 -12.82
N LEU A 78 -8.76 44.30 -11.78
CA LEU A 78 -8.63 44.82 -10.42
C LEU A 78 -7.20 45.37 -10.32
N PRO A 79 -7.02 46.64 -9.91
CA PRO A 79 -5.69 47.22 -9.84
C PRO A 79 -4.81 46.27 -9.04
N THR A 80 -3.68 45.87 -9.64
CA THR A 80 -2.56 45.31 -8.92
C THR A 80 -2.07 46.43 -8.00
N ALA A 81 -2.74 46.59 -6.87
CA ALA A 81 -2.25 47.42 -5.78
C ALA A 81 -0.91 46.80 -5.40
N GLU A 82 0.15 47.57 -5.58
CA GLU A 82 1.43 47.29 -4.95
C GLU A 82 1.13 46.99 -3.47
N ALA A 83 1.47 45.77 -3.05
CA ALA A 83 1.16 45.32 -1.70
C ALA A 83 1.89 46.25 -0.72
N PRO A 84 1.19 46.96 0.18
CA PRO A 84 1.85 47.66 1.26
C PRO A 84 2.62 46.61 2.09
N GLU A 85 3.92 46.84 2.27
CA GLU A 85 4.79 46.00 3.10
C GLU A 85 4.22 45.92 4.52
N GLY A 86 3.51 44.84 4.85
CA GLY A 86 2.96 44.60 6.18
C GLY A 86 1.55 44.03 6.26
N GLU A 87 0.78 43.94 5.16
CA GLU A 87 -0.57 43.38 5.21
C GLU A 87 -0.58 41.88 4.90
N HIS A 88 -1.04 41.07 5.86
CA HIS A 88 -1.32 39.65 5.64
C HIS A 88 -2.44 39.50 4.59
N LEU A 89 -2.06 39.25 3.34
CA LEU A 89 -2.98 38.97 2.24
C LEU A 89 -3.75 37.68 2.52
N ILE A 90 -5.08 37.80 2.63
CA ILE A 90 -5.99 36.64 2.72
C ILE A 90 -6.13 36.07 1.29
N PRO A 91 -5.78 34.79 1.03
CA PRO A 91 -5.92 34.20 -0.30
C PRO A 91 -7.37 34.20 -0.78
N ALA A 92 -7.64 34.89 -1.90
CA ALA A 92 -8.94 34.92 -2.55
C ALA A 92 -8.94 34.03 -3.81
N TYR A 93 -10.02 33.28 -4.02
CA TYR A 93 -10.16 32.37 -5.16
C TYR A 93 -11.46 32.66 -5.91
N PRO A 94 -11.47 32.54 -7.25
CA PRO A 94 -12.65 32.85 -8.07
C PRO A 94 -13.80 31.82 -7.94
N ALA A 95 -13.56 30.68 -7.28
CA ALA A 95 -14.56 29.64 -7.09
C ALA A 95 -14.32 28.89 -5.77
N ALA A 96 -15.40 28.42 -5.13
CA ALA A 96 -15.35 27.72 -3.86
C ALA A 96 -14.55 26.41 -3.96
N GLU A 97 -14.67 25.67 -5.07
CA GLU A 97 -13.95 24.42 -5.33
C GLU A 97 -12.44 24.65 -5.40
N ARG A 98 -12.01 25.79 -5.98
CA ARG A 98 -10.60 26.17 -6.04
C ARG A 98 -10.07 26.51 -4.65
N ALA A 99 -10.84 27.24 -3.85
CA ALA A 99 -10.48 27.55 -2.47
C ALA A 99 -10.36 26.28 -1.61
N VAL A 100 -11.33 25.36 -1.71
CA VAL A 100 -11.31 24.08 -1.01
C VAL A 100 -10.14 23.22 -1.47
N ARG A 101 -9.85 23.15 -2.78
CA ARG A 101 -8.71 22.40 -3.31
C ARG A 101 -7.38 22.98 -2.83
N ALA A 102 -7.21 24.29 -2.84
CA ALA A 102 -6.01 24.95 -2.34
C ALA A 102 -5.83 24.73 -0.83
N LEU A 103 -6.90 24.84 -0.04
CA LEU A 103 -6.88 24.52 1.38
C LEU A 103 -6.54 23.04 1.62
N ALA A 104 -7.09 22.12 0.83
CA ALA A 104 -6.77 20.70 0.92
C ALA A 104 -5.28 20.45 0.67
N GLN A 105 -4.68 21.09 -0.34
CA GLN A 105 -3.23 20.99 -0.59
C GLN A 105 -2.40 21.59 0.55
N ALA A 106 -2.80 22.74 1.10
CA ALA A 106 -2.12 23.35 2.25
C ALA A 106 -2.20 22.46 3.49
N VAL A 107 -3.35 21.81 3.74
CA VAL A 107 -3.53 20.85 4.84
C VAL A 107 -2.66 19.60 4.61
N THR A 108 -2.65 19.04 3.41
CA THR A 108 -1.79 17.90 3.04
C THR A 108 -0.31 18.24 3.25
N TYR A 109 0.11 19.42 2.79
CA TYR A 109 1.48 19.89 2.98
C TYR A 109 1.83 20.12 4.46
N ALA A 110 0.92 20.72 5.23
CA ALA A 110 1.11 20.92 6.66
C ALA A 110 1.11 19.61 7.46
N GLN A 111 0.39 18.59 7.00
CA GLN A 111 0.49 17.22 7.54
C GLN A 111 1.85 16.62 7.22
N TRP A 112 2.25 16.62 5.94
CA TRP A 112 3.57 16.14 5.53
C TRP A 112 4.71 16.81 6.29
N ARG A 113 4.67 18.14 6.48
CA ARG A 113 5.69 18.86 7.27
C ARG A 113 5.73 18.42 8.74
N ARG A 114 4.59 18.11 9.34
CA ARG A 114 4.52 17.62 10.73
C ARG A 114 5.07 16.21 10.83
N ASP A 115 4.71 15.35 9.89
CA ASP A 115 5.20 13.97 9.84
C ASP A 115 6.71 13.94 9.57
N ALA A 116 7.21 14.82 8.68
CA ALA A 116 8.63 14.98 8.38
C ALA A 116 9.44 15.61 9.52
N ALA A 117 8.79 16.32 10.47
CA ALA A 117 9.48 16.92 11.61
C ALA A 117 9.93 15.88 12.64
N ASP A 118 9.33 14.68 12.63
CA ASP A 118 9.70 13.56 13.48
C ASP A 118 9.84 12.32 12.59
N PRO A 119 10.96 12.19 11.85
CA PRO A 119 11.18 11.04 10.97
C PRO A 119 11.15 9.75 11.81
N GLY A 120 10.49 8.72 11.28
CA GLY A 120 10.51 7.40 11.89
C GLY A 120 11.94 6.86 12.00
N LYS A 121 12.13 5.83 12.82
CA LYS A 121 13.43 5.17 12.99
C LYS A 121 13.43 3.84 12.28
N VAL A 122 14.56 3.51 11.66
CA VAL A 122 14.85 2.13 11.27
C VAL A 122 15.26 1.39 12.55
N PRO A 123 14.53 0.35 12.98
CA PRO A 123 14.87 -0.37 14.20
C PRO A 123 16.22 -1.08 14.09
N GLU A 124 16.94 -1.13 15.20
CA GLU A 124 18.09 -2.01 15.37
C GLU A 124 17.63 -3.30 16.05
N TYR A 125 18.18 -4.43 15.61
CA TYR A 125 17.82 -5.75 16.09
C TYR A 125 19.06 -6.45 16.65
N GLU A 126 18.98 -6.92 17.89
CA GLU A 126 20.07 -7.68 18.53
C GLU A 126 20.02 -9.17 18.17
N ASP A 127 18.87 -9.65 17.70
CA ASP A 127 18.59 -11.04 17.36
C ASP A 127 18.83 -11.38 15.88
N ILE A 128 19.26 -10.42 15.06
CA ILE A 128 19.62 -10.63 13.65
C ILE A 128 21.08 -11.09 13.53
N ASP A 129 21.29 -12.18 12.80
CA ASP A 129 22.61 -12.68 12.45
C ASP A 129 22.98 -12.33 10.99
N GLU A 130 23.32 -11.05 10.79
CA GLU A 130 23.73 -10.49 9.50
C GLU A 130 24.94 -11.24 8.91
N LYS A 131 25.90 -11.63 9.76
CA LYS A 131 27.14 -12.30 9.33
C LYS A 131 26.88 -13.73 8.86
N GLY A 132 26.03 -14.47 9.57
CA GLY A 132 25.60 -15.80 9.16
C GLY A 132 24.85 -15.76 7.83
N ALA A 133 23.93 -14.81 7.67
CA ALA A 133 23.22 -14.59 6.42
C ALA A 133 24.15 -14.24 5.25
N ALA A 134 25.11 -13.32 5.45
CA ALA A 134 26.10 -12.96 4.43
C ALA A 134 26.94 -14.18 3.99
N THR A 135 27.41 -14.98 4.95
CA THR A 135 28.19 -16.20 4.65
C THR A 135 27.37 -17.21 3.84
N LEU A 136 26.08 -17.37 4.17
CA LEU A 136 25.17 -18.24 3.44
C LEU A 136 24.94 -17.72 2.01
N ILE A 137 24.69 -16.43 1.84
CA ILE A 137 24.49 -15.78 0.54
C ILE A 137 25.73 -15.95 -0.35
N ASP A 138 26.93 -15.68 0.18
CA ASP A 138 28.19 -15.82 -0.56
C ASP A 138 28.39 -17.26 -1.04
N GLY A 139 28.15 -18.25 -0.16
CA GLY A 139 28.23 -19.66 -0.51
C GLY A 139 27.22 -20.08 -1.58
N LEU A 140 26.02 -19.51 -1.57
CA LEU A 140 24.96 -19.78 -2.56
C LEU A 140 25.25 -19.12 -3.91
N LEU A 141 25.72 -17.87 -3.92
CA LEU A 141 26.09 -17.15 -5.13
C LEU A 141 27.33 -17.72 -5.82
N ALA A 142 28.24 -18.36 -5.08
CA ALA A 142 29.35 -19.11 -5.67
C ALA A 142 28.89 -20.24 -6.62
N ARG A 143 27.63 -20.69 -6.52
CA ARG A 143 27.05 -21.77 -7.33
C ARG A 143 26.52 -21.27 -8.69
N GLY A 144 26.37 -19.96 -8.91
CA GLY A 144 25.92 -19.41 -10.19
C GLY A 144 25.47 -17.95 -10.16
N GLN A 145 25.31 -17.35 -11.35
CA GLN A 145 24.80 -15.98 -11.50
C GLN A 145 23.27 -15.98 -11.44
N GLY A 146 22.73 -15.63 -10.28
CA GLY A 146 21.28 -15.54 -10.07
C GLY A 146 20.66 -16.89 -9.71
N LEU A 147 20.17 -17.03 -8.47
CA LEU A 147 19.63 -18.27 -7.95
C LEU A 147 18.29 -18.02 -7.23
N THR A 148 17.26 -18.79 -7.59
CA THR A 148 16.08 -18.92 -6.74
C THR A 148 16.36 -20.01 -5.72
N LEU A 149 16.30 -19.66 -4.44
CA LEU A 149 16.69 -20.56 -3.36
C LEU A 149 15.72 -21.74 -3.21
N GLY A 150 16.27 -22.88 -2.80
CA GLY A 150 15.46 -24.01 -2.35
C GLY A 150 14.68 -23.68 -1.06
N THR A 151 13.73 -24.54 -0.69
CA THR A 151 12.89 -24.32 0.50
C THR A 151 13.72 -24.23 1.79
N GLU A 152 14.70 -25.13 1.96
CA GLU A 152 15.56 -25.16 3.16
C GLU A 152 16.44 -23.91 3.23
N GLU A 153 17.16 -23.60 2.16
CA GLU A 153 18.00 -22.40 2.04
C GLU A 153 17.21 -21.11 2.28
N THR A 154 15.96 -21.05 1.78
CA THR A 154 15.04 -19.93 2.04
C THR A 154 14.67 -19.81 3.52
N CYS A 155 14.36 -20.94 4.18
CA CYS A 155 14.01 -20.94 5.60
C CYS A 155 15.20 -20.55 6.46
N ASP A 156 16.40 -21.03 6.12
CA ASP A 156 17.63 -20.75 6.88
C ASP A 156 18.01 -19.27 6.75
N LEU A 157 17.99 -18.71 5.53
CA LEU A 157 18.27 -17.29 5.30
C LEU A 157 17.29 -16.37 6.03
N LEU A 158 15.98 -16.63 5.91
CA LEU A 158 14.95 -15.86 6.61
C LEU A 158 15.03 -16.03 8.13
N GLY A 159 15.47 -17.21 8.58
CA GLY A 159 15.71 -17.52 9.99
C GLY A 159 16.77 -16.62 10.64
N HIS A 160 17.85 -16.27 9.93
CA HIS A 160 18.87 -15.32 10.43
C HIS A 160 18.31 -13.92 10.71
N TYR A 161 17.18 -13.55 10.10
CA TYR A 161 16.48 -12.29 10.34
C TYR A 161 15.27 -12.43 11.28
N GLY A 162 15.13 -13.60 11.93
CA GLY A 162 14.01 -13.90 12.83
C GLY A 162 12.67 -14.00 12.13
N ILE A 163 12.65 -14.41 10.85
CA ILE A 163 11.43 -14.65 10.07
C ILE A 163 11.20 -16.17 9.95
N PRO A 164 10.48 -16.79 10.89
CA PRO A 164 10.23 -18.23 10.86
C PRO A 164 9.20 -18.59 9.78
N VAL A 165 9.61 -19.41 8.82
CA VAL A 165 8.72 -19.98 7.80
C VAL A 165 8.23 -21.37 8.24
N HIS A 166 6.93 -21.61 8.15
CA HIS A 166 6.36 -22.93 8.45
C HIS A 166 6.88 -23.96 7.44
N ARG A 167 7.61 -24.96 7.94
CA ARG A 167 8.14 -26.03 7.10
C ARG A 167 7.01 -26.90 6.54
N ALA A 168 7.08 -27.18 5.25
CA ALA A 168 6.26 -28.19 4.59
C ALA A 168 7.13 -29.43 4.36
N LEU A 169 6.71 -30.57 4.89
CA LEU A 169 7.44 -31.83 4.79
C LEU A 169 6.99 -32.61 3.54
N PRO A 170 7.90 -33.09 2.70
CA PRO A 170 7.57 -33.95 1.56
C PRO A 170 6.85 -35.21 2.02
N ALA A 171 5.81 -35.59 1.28
CA ALA A 171 4.94 -36.71 1.62
C ALA A 171 4.73 -37.63 0.40
N PRO A 172 5.78 -38.22 -0.19
CA PRO A 172 5.68 -38.97 -1.46
C PRO A 172 4.77 -40.21 -1.39
N THR A 173 4.43 -40.67 -0.19
CA THR A 173 3.51 -41.79 0.05
C THR A 173 2.53 -41.45 1.18
N PRO A 174 1.38 -42.14 1.28
CA PRO A 174 0.45 -41.97 2.40
C PRO A 174 1.11 -42.21 3.78
N ASP A 175 2.06 -43.15 3.87
CA ASP A 175 2.78 -43.44 5.11
C ASP A 175 3.77 -42.32 5.47
N ALA A 176 4.46 -41.76 4.47
CA ALA A 176 5.30 -40.59 4.67
C ALA A 176 4.47 -39.36 5.06
N ALA A 177 3.26 -39.21 4.52
CA ALA A 177 2.32 -38.17 4.91
C ALA A 177 1.92 -38.30 6.38
N ALA A 178 1.57 -39.51 6.83
CA ALA A 178 1.22 -39.79 8.22
C ALA A 178 2.39 -39.50 9.18
N GLU A 179 3.61 -39.90 8.81
CA GLU A 179 4.79 -39.63 9.63
C GLU A 179 5.12 -38.12 9.71
N ALA A 180 5.01 -37.42 8.58
CA ALA A 180 5.16 -35.97 8.54
C ALA A 180 4.11 -35.28 9.42
N ALA A 181 2.86 -35.74 9.39
CA ALA A 181 1.79 -35.19 10.22
C ALA A 181 2.00 -35.46 11.72
N ARG A 182 2.48 -36.64 12.09
CA ARG A 182 2.88 -36.95 13.48
C ARG A 182 4.00 -36.04 13.97
N THR A 183 4.98 -35.77 13.11
CA THR A 183 6.11 -34.87 13.43
C THR A 183 5.66 -33.41 13.60
N LEU A 184 4.76 -32.94 12.73
CA LEU A 184 4.28 -31.55 12.73
C LEU A 184 3.19 -31.28 13.78
N GLY A 185 2.45 -32.32 14.18
CA GLY A 185 1.28 -32.23 15.03
C GLY A 185 0.01 -31.82 14.27
N TYR A 186 -1.10 -32.47 14.58
CA TYR A 186 -2.42 -32.16 14.03
C TYR A 186 -3.03 -30.89 14.65
N PRO A 187 -3.90 -30.15 13.92
CA PRO A 187 -4.35 -30.41 12.55
C PRO A 187 -3.32 -29.98 11.49
N VAL A 188 -3.31 -30.68 10.35
CA VAL A 188 -2.39 -30.44 9.23
C VAL A 188 -3.14 -30.16 7.92
N ALA A 189 -2.43 -29.60 6.95
CA ALA A 189 -2.85 -29.45 5.57
C ALA A 189 -2.02 -30.36 4.67
N LEU A 190 -2.68 -30.99 3.69
CA LEU A 190 -2.05 -31.72 2.60
C LEU A 190 -2.16 -30.88 1.32
N LYS A 191 -1.01 -30.59 0.69
CA LYS A 191 -0.93 -29.69 -0.48
C LYS A 191 -0.17 -30.35 -1.63
N ALA A 192 -0.69 -30.25 -2.84
CA ALA A 192 0.07 -30.56 -4.06
C ALA A 192 0.95 -29.36 -4.44
N THR A 193 2.24 -29.61 -4.72
CA THR A 193 3.22 -28.54 -5.04
C THR A 193 3.70 -28.56 -6.48
N ALA A 194 3.07 -29.40 -7.31
CA ALA A 194 3.31 -29.48 -8.75
C ALA A 194 3.24 -28.08 -9.40
N PRO A 195 4.19 -27.71 -10.28
CA PRO A 195 4.25 -26.37 -10.88
C PRO A 195 2.94 -25.91 -11.55
N HIS A 196 2.21 -26.83 -12.19
CA HIS A 196 0.95 -26.53 -12.87
C HIS A 196 -0.26 -26.33 -11.93
N LEU A 197 -0.12 -26.71 -10.65
CA LEU A 197 -1.13 -26.49 -9.60
C LEU A 197 -0.74 -25.34 -8.65
N ARG A 198 0.47 -24.79 -8.77
CA ARG A 198 0.91 -23.65 -7.95
C ARG A 198 0.03 -22.43 -8.25
N HIS A 199 -0.34 -21.72 -7.19
CA HIS A 199 -1.24 -20.56 -7.22
C HIS A 199 -2.66 -20.84 -7.75
N ARG A 200 -3.06 -22.13 -7.83
CA ARG A 200 -4.40 -22.56 -8.26
C ARG A 200 -5.13 -23.32 -7.14
N ALA A 201 -5.30 -22.65 -6.00
CA ALA A 201 -6.04 -23.21 -4.86
C ALA A 201 -7.52 -23.51 -5.21
N ASP A 202 -8.06 -22.82 -6.22
CA ASP A 202 -9.39 -23.05 -6.81
C ASP A 202 -9.58 -24.46 -7.36
N LEU A 203 -8.49 -25.11 -7.77
CA LEU A 203 -8.56 -26.45 -8.36
C LEU A 203 -8.70 -27.56 -7.32
N GLY A 204 -8.58 -27.27 -6.01
CA GLY A 204 -8.76 -28.28 -4.95
C GLY A 204 -7.51 -29.10 -4.63
N GLY A 205 -6.33 -28.69 -5.09
CA GLY A 205 -5.03 -29.31 -4.78
C GLY A 205 -4.56 -29.10 -3.32
N VAL A 206 -5.41 -28.55 -2.47
CA VAL A 206 -5.14 -28.29 -1.05
C VAL A 206 -6.29 -28.84 -0.21
N ARG A 207 -5.95 -29.73 0.74
CA ARG A 207 -6.85 -30.24 1.77
C ARG A 207 -6.41 -29.66 3.12
N LEU A 208 -7.32 -28.97 3.79
CA LEU A 208 -7.06 -28.25 5.03
C LEU A 208 -7.73 -28.95 6.21
N ASP A 209 -7.29 -28.61 7.42
CA ASP A 209 -7.95 -28.99 8.68
C ASP A 209 -8.09 -30.51 8.87
N LEU A 210 -7.09 -31.27 8.42
CA LEU A 210 -7.02 -32.71 8.62
C LEU A 210 -6.67 -32.96 10.08
N ALA A 211 -7.62 -33.51 10.85
CA ALA A 211 -7.52 -33.60 12.30
C ALA A 211 -6.82 -34.88 12.80
N ASP A 212 -6.75 -35.92 11.96
CA ASP A 212 -6.23 -37.24 12.31
C ASP A 212 -5.64 -37.99 11.10
N GLU A 213 -5.00 -39.13 11.37
CA GLU A 213 -4.35 -39.97 10.35
C GLU A 213 -5.35 -40.54 9.33
N ASP A 214 -6.56 -40.90 9.76
CA ASP A 214 -7.58 -41.49 8.89
C ASP A 214 -8.13 -40.46 7.88
N GLN A 215 -8.36 -39.22 8.32
CA GLN A 215 -8.72 -38.11 7.44
C GLN A 215 -7.61 -37.79 6.45
N LEU A 216 -6.35 -37.79 6.91
CA LEU A 216 -5.19 -37.54 6.06
C LEU A 216 -5.03 -38.59 4.97
N ARG A 217 -5.11 -39.88 5.32
CA ARG A 217 -4.98 -40.98 4.35
C ARG A 217 -6.10 -40.95 3.31
N ARG A 218 -7.35 -40.74 3.73
CA ARG A 218 -8.48 -40.57 2.79
C ARG A 218 -8.27 -39.38 1.85
N SER A 219 -7.91 -38.23 2.41
CA SER A 219 -7.64 -37.02 1.64
C SER A 219 -6.46 -37.19 0.67
N TYR A 220 -5.46 -37.99 1.03
CA TYR A 220 -4.34 -38.33 0.16
C TYR A 220 -4.80 -39.13 -1.05
N THR A 221 -5.57 -40.21 -0.82
CA THR A 221 -6.14 -41.03 -1.89
C THR A 221 -6.98 -40.18 -2.85
N GLU A 222 -7.92 -39.39 -2.32
CA GLU A 222 -8.77 -38.50 -3.13
C GLU A 222 -7.95 -37.49 -3.96
N LEU A 223 -6.89 -36.93 -3.37
CA LEU A 223 -6.01 -35.98 -4.06
C LEU A 223 -5.26 -36.65 -5.21
N THR A 224 -4.74 -37.87 -5.00
CA THR A 224 -4.05 -38.62 -6.06
C THR A 224 -5.00 -39.13 -7.15
N GLU A 225 -6.22 -39.52 -6.80
CA GLU A 225 -7.23 -39.95 -7.78
C GLU A 225 -7.67 -38.78 -8.69
N LEU A 226 -7.75 -37.57 -8.14
CA LEU A 226 -8.24 -36.41 -8.86
C LEU A 226 -7.17 -35.75 -9.75
N PHE A 227 -5.92 -35.71 -9.30
CA PHE A 227 -4.87 -34.93 -9.97
C PHE A 227 -3.71 -35.77 -10.52
N GLY A 228 -3.64 -37.06 -10.23
CA GLY A 228 -2.62 -37.97 -10.78
C GLY A 228 -1.62 -38.50 -9.76
N ALA A 229 -0.51 -39.04 -10.27
CA ALA A 229 0.45 -39.77 -9.46
C ALA A 229 1.22 -38.86 -8.47
N PRO A 230 1.57 -39.35 -7.26
CA PRO A 230 2.31 -38.57 -6.26
C PRO A 230 3.60 -37.92 -6.77
N GLU A 231 4.31 -38.56 -7.71
CA GLU A 231 5.56 -38.09 -8.28
C GLU A 231 5.37 -36.77 -9.06
N GLU A 232 4.23 -36.63 -9.72
CA GLU A 232 3.84 -35.43 -10.45
C GLU A 232 3.29 -34.36 -9.51
N LEU A 233 2.46 -34.77 -8.55
CA LEU A 233 1.79 -33.89 -7.58
C LEU A 233 2.74 -33.28 -6.55
N ARG A 234 3.80 -34.00 -6.21
CA ARG A 234 4.76 -33.65 -5.14
C ARG A 234 4.03 -33.21 -3.87
N PRO A 235 3.21 -34.09 -3.27
CA PRO A 235 2.44 -33.77 -2.07
C PRO A 235 3.36 -33.42 -0.90
N VAL A 236 2.94 -32.42 -0.13
CA VAL A 236 3.59 -31.99 1.11
C VAL A 236 2.57 -31.85 2.22
N VAL A 237 3.01 -32.11 3.46
CA VAL A 237 2.22 -31.89 4.67
C VAL A 237 2.77 -30.68 5.40
N GLN A 238 1.89 -29.77 5.83
CA GLN A 238 2.26 -28.57 6.58
C GLN A 238 1.29 -28.38 7.74
N ARG A 239 1.78 -27.90 8.89
CA ARG A 239 0.93 -27.58 10.05
C ARG A 239 -0.06 -26.46 9.72
N MET A 240 -1.29 -26.57 10.24
CA MET A 240 -2.27 -25.49 10.14
C MET A 240 -1.85 -24.26 10.97
N ALA A 241 -1.87 -23.09 10.34
CA ALA A 241 -1.76 -21.82 11.06
C ALA A 241 -3.07 -21.48 11.77
N PRO A 242 -3.02 -20.71 12.88
CA PRO A 242 -4.22 -20.12 13.46
C PRO A 242 -4.99 -19.32 12.42
N ARG A 243 -6.32 -19.28 12.54
CA ARG A 243 -7.16 -18.51 11.63
C ARG A 243 -6.81 -17.03 11.71
N GLY A 244 -6.73 -16.37 10.56
CA GLY A 244 -6.32 -14.98 10.45
C GLY A 244 -6.62 -14.39 9.08
N VAL A 245 -6.06 -13.22 8.83
CA VAL A 245 -6.13 -12.55 7.54
C VAL A 245 -4.89 -12.90 6.73
N ASP A 246 -5.09 -13.42 5.51
CA ASP A 246 -3.99 -13.75 4.62
C ASP A 246 -3.46 -12.47 3.95
N VAL A 247 -2.15 -12.26 4.04
CA VAL A 247 -1.44 -11.11 3.45
C VAL A 247 -0.26 -11.57 2.60
N VAL A 248 0.23 -10.64 1.78
CA VAL A 248 1.40 -10.81 0.92
C VAL A 248 2.39 -9.70 1.22
N VAL A 249 3.65 -10.08 1.48
CA VAL A 249 4.78 -9.17 1.63
C VAL A 249 5.78 -9.48 0.53
N ARG A 250 6.20 -8.46 -0.22
CA ARG A 250 7.22 -8.61 -1.26
C ARG A 250 8.26 -7.53 -1.13
N ALA A 251 9.52 -7.86 -1.35
CA ALA A 251 10.57 -6.88 -1.56
C ALA A 251 11.24 -7.18 -2.90
N VAL A 252 11.47 -6.16 -3.72
CA VAL A 252 12.11 -6.30 -5.04
C VAL A 252 13.05 -5.14 -5.28
N ILE A 253 14.11 -5.36 -6.06
CA ILE A 253 14.95 -4.27 -6.56
C ILE A 253 14.38 -3.79 -7.89
N ASP A 254 13.84 -2.58 -7.90
CA ASP A 254 13.37 -1.88 -9.08
C ASP A 254 14.52 -1.06 -9.72
N PRO A 255 14.71 -1.11 -11.05
CA PRO A 255 15.79 -0.38 -11.72
C PRO A 255 15.72 1.14 -11.58
N ALA A 256 14.53 1.73 -11.42
CA ALA A 256 14.33 3.17 -11.34
C ALA A 256 14.26 3.67 -9.89
N ALA A 257 13.69 2.88 -8.98
CA ALA A 257 13.43 3.27 -7.61
C ALA A 257 14.39 2.67 -6.57
N GLY A 258 15.14 1.62 -6.92
CA GLY A 258 15.95 0.85 -5.97
C GLY A 258 15.12 -0.20 -5.23
N ALA A 259 15.48 -0.54 -4.00
CA ALA A 259 14.79 -1.57 -3.23
C ALA A 259 13.41 -1.07 -2.75
N VAL A 260 12.35 -1.83 -3.09
CA VAL A 260 10.95 -1.48 -2.81
C VAL A 260 10.29 -2.61 -2.00
N LEU A 261 9.76 -2.27 -0.83
CA LEU A 261 8.87 -3.11 -0.04
C LEU A 261 7.42 -2.90 -0.47
N SER A 262 6.69 -3.99 -0.63
CA SER A 262 5.29 -4.02 -1.06
C SER A 262 4.46 -4.86 -0.11
N PHE A 263 3.26 -4.36 0.22
CA PHE A 263 2.32 -5.01 1.13
C PHE A 263 0.90 -4.95 0.58
N GLY A 264 0.16 -6.05 0.71
CA GLY A 264 -1.25 -6.14 0.39
C GLY A 264 -1.91 -7.38 0.98
N LEU A 265 -3.23 -7.48 0.89
CA LEU A 265 -3.91 -8.72 1.26
C LEU A 265 -3.69 -9.79 0.19
N ALA A 266 -3.66 -11.06 0.61
CA ALA A 266 -3.62 -12.18 -0.31
C ALA A 266 -5.00 -12.44 -0.94
N GLY A 267 -5.00 -13.15 -2.06
CA GLY A 267 -6.21 -13.59 -2.75
C GLY A 267 -6.51 -12.82 -4.04
N ALA A 268 -7.26 -13.47 -4.93
CA ALA A 268 -7.49 -13.01 -6.29
C ALA A 268 -8.16 -11.63 -6.35
N ALA A 269 -9.09 -11.32 -5.44
CA ALA A 269 -9.77 -10.02 -5.43
C ALA A 269 -8.81 -8.85 -5.15
N SER A 270 -7.88 -9.03 -4.19
CA SER A 270 -6.85 -8.03 -3.87
C SER A 270 -5.92 -7.79 -5.07
N GLN A 271 -5.50 -8.87 -5.74
CA GLN A 271 -4.65 -8.81 -6.93
C GLN A 271 -5.35 -8.12 -8.11
N LEU A 272 -6.61 -8.46 -8.39
CA LEU A 272 -7.40 -7.87 -9.48
C LEU A 272 -7.65 -6.38 -9.29
N LEU A 273 -7.85 -5.95 -8.05
CA LEU A 273 -8.06 -4.54 -7.72
C LEU A 273 -6.74 -3.75 -7.66
N GLY A 274 -5.59 -4.43 -7.63
CA GLY A 274 -4.29 -3.81 -7.42
C GLY A 274 -4.18 -3.16 -6.04
N ASP A 275 -4.75 -3.79 -5.00
CA ASP A 275 -4.74 -3.24 -3.64
C ASP A 275 -3.44 -3.53 -2.89
N THR A 276 -2.35 -2.96 -3.41
CA THR A 276 -1.00 -3.08 -2.87
C THR A 276 -0.45 -1.69 -2.59
N ALA A 277 0.29 -1.55 -1.50
CA ALA A 277 0.99 -0.34 -1.15
C ALA A 277 2.50 -0.58 -1.12
N HIS A 278 3.28 0.49 -1.30
CA HIS A 278 4.73 0.42 -1.48
C HIS A 278 5.48 1.43 -0.61
N ARG A 279 6.69 1.06 -0.18
CA ARG A 279 7.69 1.93 0.46
C ARG A 279 9.08 1.62 -0.08
N LEU A 280 9.94 2.63 -0.12
CA LEU A 280 11.36 2.41 -0.39
C LEU A 280 12.01 1.80 0.85
N ILE A 281 13.02 0.97 0.63
CA ILE A 281 13.85 0.39 1.68
C ILE A 281 15.09 1.30 1.87
N PRO A 282 15.53 1.56 3.12
CA PRO A 282 15.02 1.02 4.38
C PRO A 282 13.72 1.69 4.87
N VAL A 283 12.82 0.87 5.40
CA VAL A 283 11.52 1.28 5.96
C VAL A 283 11.66 1.60 7.44
N THR A 284 11.07 2.72 7.86
CA THR A 284 10.99 3.13 9.27
C THR A 284 9.77 2.55 9.98
N ASP A 285 9.79 2.53 11.31
CA ASP A 285 8.65 2.14 12.16
C ASP A 285 7.33 2.82 11.78
N LYS A 286 7.36 4.15 11.60
CA LYS A 286 6.18 4.93 11.18
C LYS A 286 5.72 4.60 9.77
N GLU A 287 6.66 4.35 8.86
CA GLU A 287 6.32 3.95 7.49
C GLU A 287 5.70 2.57 7.45
N ALA A 288 6.16 1.63 8.26
CA ALA A 288 5.54 0.30 8.39
C ALA A 288 4.09 0.41 8.90
N THR A 289 3.86 1.17 9.98
CA THR A 289 2.50 1.43 10.49
C THR A 289 1.61 2.10 9.44
N SER A 290 2.15 3.09 8.71
CA SER A 290 1.44 3.77 7.63
C SER A 290 1.13 2.84 6.45
N LEU A 291 2.08 1.99 6.06
CA LEU A 291 1.96 1.03 4.97
C LEU A 291 0.82 0.06 5.22
N VAL A 292 0.75 -0.54 6.41
CA VAL A 292 -0.33 -1.47 6.80
C VAL A 292 -1.72 -0.83 6.70
N ARG A 293 -1.84 0.46 7.03
CA ARG A 293 -3.10 1.21 7.00
C ARG A 293 -3.48 1.78 5.63
N SER A 294 -2.55 1.78 4.67
CA SER A 294 -2.71 2.50 3.40
C SER A 294 -3.47 1.72 2.32
N ILE A 295 -3.54 0.40 2.41
CA ILE A 295 -4.30 -0.43 1.48
C ILE A 295 -5.81 -0.22 1.69
N ARG A 296 -6.61 -0.26 0.63
CA ARG A 296 -8.07 -0.02 0.73
C ARG A 296 -8.76 -1.08 1.57
N THR A 297 -8.23 -2.30 1.57
CA THR A 297 -8.73 -3.45 2.33
C THR A 297 -8.20 -3.51 3.78
N ALA A 298 -7.45 -2.51 4.24
CA ALA A 298 -6.94 -2.42 5.61
C ALA A 298 -8.02 -2.64 6.70
N PRO A 299 -9.31 -2.21 6.54
CA PRO A 299 -10.35 -2.51 7.53
C PRO A 299 -10.49 -3.99 7.90
N LEU A 300 -10.12 -4.93 7.02
CA LEU A 300 -10.13 -6.37 7.32
C LEU A 300 -9.14 -6.75 8.43
N LEU A 301 -8.03 -6.01 8.57
CA LEU A 301 -7.02 -6.22 9.62
C LEU A 301 -7.47 -5.67 10.98
N PHE A 302 -8.40 -4.71 11.01
CA PHE A 302 -8.83 -4.02 12.25
C PHE A 302 -10.18 -4.50 12.79
N GLY A 303 -10.71 -5.60 12.25
CA GLY A 303 -12.00 -6.16 12.64
C GLY A 303 -13.14 -5.67 11.75
N TRP A 304 -13.55 -6.49 10.79
CA TRP A 304 -14.62 -6.21 9.84
C TRP A 304 -15.77 -7.19 10.06
N ARG A 305 -17.01 -6.68 10.12
CA ARG A 305 -18.23 -7.50 10.34
C ARG A 305 -18.13 -8.44 11.56
N GLY A 306 -17.52 -7.97 12.65
CA GLY A 306 -17.41 -8.73 13.90
C GLY A 306 -16.24 -9.71 13.94
N SER A 307 -15.35 -9.73 12.94
CA SER A 307 -14.09 -10.45 13.06
C SER A 307 -13.21 -9.81 14.14
N ALA A 308 -12.43 -10.63 14.84
CA ALA A 308 -11.42 -10.13 15.75
C ALA A 308 -10.34 -9.36 14.96
N PRO A 309 -9.78 -8.27 15.51
CA PRO A 309 -8.61 -7.61 14.92
C PRO A 309 -7.44 -8.58 14.76
N ALA A 310 -6.66 -8.39 13.70
CA ALA A 310 -5.41 -9.09 13.46
C ALA A 310 -4.28 -8.39 14.25
N ASP A 311 -3.22 -9.13 14.56
CA ASP A 311 -2.03 -8.60 15.22
C ASP A 311 -1.18 -7.79 14.24
N THR A 312 -1.59 -6.54 14.01
CA THR A 312 -0.88 -5.66 13.06
C THR A 312 0.52 -5.29 13.55
N ARG A 313 0.81 -5.38 14.86
CA ARG A 313 2.16 -5.13 15.37
C ARG A 313 3.13 -6.22 14.93
N ALA A 314 2.72 -7.49 15.00
CA ALA A 314 3.51 -8.58 14.47
C ALA A 314 3.76 -8.42 12.96
N LEU A 315 2.76 -7.93 12.21
CA LEU A 315 2.90 -7.64 10.79
C LEU A 315 3.87 -6.48 10.50
N GLU A 316 3.77 -5.38 11.26
CA GLU A 316 4.70 -4.25 11.17
C GLU A 316 6.15 -4.69 11.42
N GLU A 317 6.37 -5.52 12.45
CA GLU A 317 7.67 -6.12 12.77
C GLU A 317 8.20 -7.01 11.63
N LEU A 318 7.35 -7.82 11.01
CA LEU A 318 7.73 -8.63 9.84
C LEU A 318 8.18 -7.74 8.67
N LEU A 319 7.46 -6.65 8.40
CA LEU A 319 7.80 -5.70 7.32
C LEU A 319 9.17 -5.06 7.56
N LEU A 320 9.45 -4.67 8.80
CA LEU A 320 10.74 -4.07 9.20
C LEU A 320 11.89 -5.08 9.07
N ARG A 321 11.69 -6.34 9.48
CA ARG A 321 12.69 -7.40 9.30
C ARG A 321 12.97 -7.73 7.83
N VAL A 322 11.93 -7.79 6.99
CA VAL A 322 12.11 -7.97 5.54
C VAL A 322 12.84 -6.77 4.93
N SER A 323 12.50 -5.56 5.35
CA SER A 323 13.21 -4.35 4.93
C SER A 323 14.68 -4.43 5.32
N ARG A 324 14.99 -4.86 6.55
CA ARG A 324 16.36 -4.97 7.05
C ARG A 324 17.18 -6.00 6.26
N LEU A 325 16.61 -7.17 5.99
CA LEU A 325 17.23 -8.22 5.15
C LEU A 325 17.70 -7.70 3.79
N VAL A 326 16.86 -6.92 3.11
CA VAL A 326 17.15 -6.42 1.76
C VAL A 326 18.08 -5.21 1.79
N ASP A 327 18.03 -4.41 2.85
CA ASP A 327 18.96 -3.29 3.07
C ASP A 327 20.39 -3.77 3.34
N ASP A 328 20.53 -4.77 4.21
CA ASP A 328 21.82 -5.36 4.61
C ASP A 328 22.45 -6.21 3.50
N HIS A 329 21.63 -6.81 2.63
CA HIS A 329 22.08 -7.70 1.55
C HIS A 329 21.50 -7.31 0.17
N PRO A 330 22.15 -6.40 -0.57
CA PRO A 330 21.74 -6.01 -1.94
C PRO A 330 21.71 -7.18 -2.94
N GLU A 331 22.36 -8.29 -2.62
CA GLU A 331 22.30 -9.56 -3.33
C GLU A 331 20.88 -10.15 -3.36
N VAL A 332 20.06 -9.83 -2.36
CA VAL A 332 18.67 -10.27 -2.22
C VAL A 332 17.78 -9.43 -3.14
N VAL A 333 17.74 -9.81 -4.42
CA VAL A 333 17.03 -9.04 -5.44
C VAL A 333 15.50 -9.20 -5.40
N ALA A 334 15.00 -10.27 -4.78
CA ALA A 334 13.58 -10.44 -4.53
C ALA A 334 13.29 -11.36 -3.35
N VAL A 335 12.34 -10.93 -2.50
CA VAL A 335 11.71 -11.73 -1.44
C VAL A 335 10.21 -11.70 -1.67
N THR A 336 9.56 -12.84 -1.55
CA THR A 336 8.10 -12.94 -1.50
C THR A 336 7.71 -13.84 -0.35
N LEU A 337 6.88 -13.33 0.54
CA LEU A 337 6.20 -14.08 1.59
C LEU A 337 4.72 -14.17 1.23
N GLU A 338 4.27 -15.35 0.84
CA GLU A 338 2.91 -15.59 0.37
C GLU A 338 2.44 -17.05 0.60
N PRO A 339 1.31 -17.27 1.29
CA PRO A 339 0.62 -16.31 2.15
C PRO A 339 1.31 -16.16 3.52
N VAL A 340 1.15 -15.00 4.13
CA VAL A 340 1.40 -14.80 5.57
C VAL A 340 0.04 -14.69 6.25
N VAL A 341 -0.25 -15.56 7.22
CA VAL A 341 -1.51 -15.53 7.96
C VAL A 341 -1.32 -14.67 9.20
N VAL A 342 -2.01 -13.53 9.28
CA VAL A 342 -1.98 -12.65 10.45
C VAL A 342 -3.17 -12.98 11.33
N ALA A 343 -2.92 -13.73 12.41
CA ALA A 343 -3.95 -14.11 13.38
C ALA A 343 -4.18 -12.97 14.39
N SER A 344 -5.13 -13.16 15.30
CA SER A 344 -5.35 -12.19 16.39
C SER A 344 -4.17 -12.09 17.37
N HIS A 345 -3.31 -13.11 17.40
CA HIS A 345 -2.09 -13.14 18.20
C HIS A 345 -0.97 -13.73 17.34
N GLY A 346 -0.03 -12.87 16.93
CA GLY A 346 1.07 -13.25 16.04
C GLY A 346 0.66 -13.54 14.59
N LEU A 347 1.62 -14.06 13.84
CA LEU A 347 1.48 -14.41 12.43
C LEU A 347 2.19 -15.72 12.10
N SER A 348 1.89 -16.27 10.93
CA SER A 348 2.55 -17.48 10.41
C SER A 348 2.88 -17.29 8.93
N VAL A 349 4.16 -17.36 8.58
CA VAL A 349 4.60 -17.33 7.18
C VAL A 349 4.48 -18.74 6.62
N LEU A 350 3.52 -18.97 5.70
CA LEU A 350 3.24 -20.31 5.17
C LEU A 350 4.03 -20.65 3.91
N GLY A 351 4.50 -19.63 3.19
CA GLY A 351 5.28 -19.79 1.98
C GLY A 351 6.22 -18.61 1.81
N ALA A 352 7.43 -18.90 1.33
CA ALA A 352 8.43 -17.91 1.04
C ALA A 352 9.21 -18.31 -0.22
N SER A 353 9.63 -17.32 -1.00
CA SER A 353 10.61 -17.49 -2.07
C SER A 353 11.60 -16.35 -2.03
N VAL A 354 12.88 -16.68 -2.12
CA VAL A 354 13.96 -15.69 -2.21
C VAL A 354 14.74 -15.92 -3.50
N ARG A 355 15.05 -14.83 -4.19
CA ARG A 355 15.94 -14.82 -5.35
C ARG A 355 17.15 -13.97 -5.02
N LEU A 356 18.32 -14.58 -5.18
CA LEU A 356 19.60 -13.91 -5.08
C LEU A 356 20.12 -13.60 -6.48
N ALA A 357 20.86 -12.51 -6.64
CA ALA A 357 21.73 -12.26 -7.78
C ALA A 357 22.91 -11.41 -7.32
N PRO A 358 24.05 -11.44 -8.02
CA PRO A 358 25.13 -10.50 -7.75
C PRO A 358 24.58 -9.07 -7.77
N PRO A 359 25.03 -8.20 -6.85
CA PRO A 359 24.55 -6.83 -6.79
C PRO A 359 24.80 -6.16 -8.14
N PRO A 360 23.87 -5.33 -8.65
CA PRO A 360 24.12 -4.56 -9.86
C PRO A 360 25.39 -3.74 -9.67
N ALA A 361 26.22 -3.65 -10.71
CA ALA A 361 27.39 -2.78 -10.69
C ALA A 361 26.90 -1.36 -10.36
N ARG A 362 27.31 -0.82 -9.20
CA ARG A 362 26.99 0.55 -8.80
C ARG A 362 27.68 1.49 -9.79
N ASP A 363 26.95 1.95 -10.79
CA ASP A 363 27.42 2.99 -11.73
C ASP A 363 27.23 4.41 -11.16
N ASP A 364 26.77 4.52 -9.91
CA ASP A 364 26.44 5.75 -9.19
C ASP A 364 27.68 6.53 -8.68
N LEU A 365 28.71 6.71 -9.51
CA LEU A 365 29.83 7.61 -9.19
C LEU A 365 29.54 9.09 -9.53
N GLY A 366 28.33 9.43 -9.97
CA GLY A 366 27.96 10.78 -10.37
C GLY A 366 26.82 11.38 -9.53
N PRO A 367 26.88 12.67 -9.15
CA PRO A 367 25.73 13.37 -8.58
C PRO A 367 24.57 13.40 -9.60
N ARG A 368 23.41 12.88 -9.21
CA ARG A 368 22.19 12.90 -10.03
C ARG A 368 21.69 14.34 -10.14
N THR A 369 21.91 14.98 -11.29
CA THR A 369 21.29 16.27 -11.63
C THR A 369 19.95 16.03 -12.30
N LEU A 370 18.90 16.71 -11.85
CA LEU A 370 17.64 16.79 -12.61
C LEU A 370 17.93 17.45 -13.97
N PRO A 371 17.36 16.96 -15.08
CA PRO A 371 17.41 17.67 -16.35
C PRO A 371 16.73 19.03 -16.13
N ALA A 372 17.50 20.11 -16.26
CA ALA A 372 16.91 21.44 -16.36
C ALA A 372 16.06 21.47 -17.64
N TYR A 373 14.76 21.67 -17.49
CA TYR A 373 13.86 21.95 -18.60
C TYR A 373 13.81 23.44 -18.87
#